data_AF-R5TS17-F1
#
_entry.id   AF-R5TS17-F1
#
_cell.length_a   1.000
_cell.length_b   1.000
_cell.length_c   1.000
_cell.angle_alpha   90.00
_cell.angle_beta   90.00
_cell.angle_gamma   90.00
#
_symmetry.space_group_name_H-M   'P 1'
#
loop_
_entity.id
_entity.type
_entity.pdbx_description
1 polymer ?
#
loop_
_entity_poly.entity_id
_entity_poly.type
_entity_poly.pdbx_seq_one_letter_code
_entity_poly.pdbx_strand_id
1 'polypeptide(L)'
;MAAIVMETITGSNGVIIPPKGYLPGVRKICDEFGIVMICDEVMAGWCRTGKMFAFENFDIKPDIVTFAKGVTCGYVQLGGVAVSSKIAAYFDDHLLSCGLTYSGHPLACAAGVACVNYYKEANILDNVNKVGKVLGEILEELKEKHPCIGDVRYIGLFSSIELVKDRKTKEPLVPYGKDPEGTMGKIIGMLKAKKFMTYSHENMIFVNPALIITEEQLREEMVKVDEVLTEVDSWLTI
;
A
#
# COMPACT_ATOMS: atom_id res chain seq x y z
N MET A 1 -4.11 27.59 7.19
CA MET A 1 -3.93 26.32 6.47
C MET A 1 -5.30 25.66 6.37
N ALA A 2 -5.76 25.26 5.17
CA ALA A 2 -7.12 24.75 4.99
C ALA A 2 -7.24 23.24 5.25
N ALA A 3 -6.25 22.47 4.77
CA ALA A 3 -6.22 21.02 4.94
C ALA A 3 -4.79 20.49 5.08
N ILE A 4 -4.64 19.33 5.69
CA ILE A 4 -3.48 18.44 5.58
C ILE A 4 -3.92 17.22 4.80
N VAL A 5 -3.19 16.89 3.73
CA VAL A 5 -3.43 15.72 2.89
C VAL A 5 -2.27 14.75 3.05
N MET A 6 -2.59 13.48 3.30
CA MET A 6 -1.58 12.44 3.47
C MET A 6 -2.13 11.07 3.11
N GLU A 7 -1.29 10.23 2.54
CA GLU A 7 -1.56 8.79 2.54
C GLU A 7 -1.48 8.30 4.00
N THR A 8 -2.43 7.50 4.46
CA THR A 8 -2.35 6.95 5.82
C THR A 8 -1.11 6.08 5.98
N ILE A 9 -0.83 5.27 4.96
CA ILE A 9 0.41 4.51 4.80
C ILE A 9 0.97 4.88 3.43
N THR A 10 2.19 5.42 3.40
CA THR A 10 2.74 5.90 2.14
C THR A 10 3.04 4.74 1.21
N GLY A 11 2.36 4.66 0.06
CA GLY A 11 2.34 3.46 -0.76
C GLY A 11 3.54 3.34 -1.68
N SER A 12 3.51 4.05 -2.81
CA SER A 12 4.50 3.92 -3.89
C SER A 12 5.94 4.25 -3.47
N ASN A 13 6.12 5.03 -2.40
CA ASN A 13 7.42 5.39 -1.85
C ASN A 13 7.96 4.35 -0.85
N GLY A 14 7.36 3.15 -0.79
CA GLY A 14 7.95 2.02 -0.07
C GLY A 14 7.15 1.49 1.11
N VAL A 15 5.82 1.60 1.11
CA VAL A 15 4.96 1.11 2.22
C VAL A 15 5.44 1.66 3.58
N ILE A 16 5.54 2.99 3.68
CA ILE A 16 6.03 3.66 4.88
C ILE A 16 4.90 3.70 5.90
N ILE A 17 4.98 2.80 6.88
CA ILE A 17 4.03 2.70 7.98
C ILE A 17 4.36 3.82 8.97
N PRO A 18 3.40 4.72 9.29
CA PRO A 18 3.67 5.81 10.21
C PRO A 18 3.99 5.25 11.61
N PRO A 19 4.98 5.83 12.31
CA PRO A 19 5.30 5.39 13.66
C PRO A 19 4.15 5.70 14.61
N LYS A 20 4.06 4.92 15.70
CA LYS A 20 3.01 5.09 16.71
C LYS A 20 2.93 6.54 17.19
N GLY A 21 1.71 7.10 17.19
CA GLY A 21 1.45 8.46 17.64
C GLY A 21 1.61 9.55 16.58
N TYR A 22 2.21 9.26 15.42
CA TYR A 22 2.34 10.24 14.33
C TYR A 22 0.97 10.73 13.84
N LEU A 23 0.11 9.82 13.39
CA LEU A 23 -1.22 10.17 12.89
C LEU A 23 -2.13 10.80 13.97
N PRO A 24 -2.21 10.28 15.21
CA PRO A 24 -2.89 10.97 16.30
C PRO A 24 -2.36 12.39 16.57
N GLY A 25 -1.04 12.59 16.47
CA GLY A 25 -0.43 13.91 16.61
C GLY A 25 -0.88 14.89 15.52
N VAL A 26 -0.90 14.44 14.26
CA VAL A 26 -1.41 15.24 13.13
C VAL A 26 -2.89 15.55 13.33
N ARG A 27 -3.70 14.56 13.72
CA ARG A 27 -5.14 14.74 14.00
C ARG A 27 -5.37 15.79 15.07
N LYS A 28 -4.62 15.76 16.17
CA LYS A 28 -4.71 16.76 17.25
C LYS A 28 -4.42 18.17 16.74
N ILE A 29 -3.40 18.34 15.90
CA ILE A 29 -3.09 19.64 15.27
C ILE A 29 -4.27 20.08 14.39
N CYS A 30 -4.83 19.17 13.60
CA CYS A 30 -5.98 19.49 12.78
C CYS A 30 -7.17 19.97 13.61
N ASP A 31 -7.43 19.34 14.76
CA ASP A 31 -8.52 19.71 15.65
C ASP A 31 -8.28 21.07 16.34
N GLU A 32 -7.06 21.31 16.81
CA GLU A 32 -6.68 22.56 17.51
C GLU A 32 -6.81 23.80 16.62
N PHE A 33 -6.45 23.68 15.35
CA PHE A 33 -6.41 24.81 14.42
C PHE A 33 -7.56 24.82 13.41
N GLY A 34 -8.52 23.89 13.52
CA GLY A 34 -9.67 23.80 12.60
C GLY A 34 -9.28 23.45 11.16
N ILE A 35 -8.24 22.63 10.99
CA ILE A 35 -7.72 22.19 9.68
C ILE A 35 -8.40 20.88 9.30
N VAL A 36 -8.78 20.72 8.03
CA VAL A 36 -9.34 19.47 7.50
C VAL A 36 -8.24 18.42 7.37
N MET A 37 -8.43 17.21 7.90
CA MET A 37 -7.55 16.07 7.64
C MET A 37 -8.09 15.22 6.49
N ILE A 38 -7.29 15.05 5.44
CA ILE A 38 -7.58 14.18 4.31
C ILE A 38 -6.65 12.98 4.36
N CYS A 39 -7.22 11.77 4.50
CA CYS A 39 -6.49 10.52 4.34
C CYS A 39 -6.69 9.98 2.93
N ASP A 40 -5.60 9.86 2.19
CA ASP A 40 -5.58 9.18 0.91
C ASP A 40 -5.47 7.66 1.13
N GLU A 41 -6.56 6.96 0.81
CA GLU A 41 -6.72 5.52 0.97
C GLU A 41 -6.73 4.80 -0.38
N VAL A 42 -6.28 5.46 -1.45
CA VAL A 42 -6.34 4.92 -2.81
C VAL A 42 -5.59 3.59 -2.91
N MET A 43 -4.42 3.45 -2.27
CA MET A 43 -3.65 2.19 -2.25
C MET A 43 -3.93 1.33 -1.02
N ALA A 44 -4.07 1.96 0.14
CA ALA A 44 -4.06 1.27 1.44
C ALA A 44 -5.46 0.86 1.94
N GLY A 45 -6.51 1.40 1.33
CA GLY A 45 -7.90 1.06 1.63
C GLY A 45 -8.32 -0.29 1.05
N TRP A 46 -9.58 -0.63 1.27
CA TRP A 46 -10.25 -1.85 0.80
C TRP A 46 -9.55 -3.13 1.27
N CYS A 47 -9.49 -3.33 2.58
CA CYS A 47 -8.96 -4.53 3.23
C CYS A 47 -7.43 -4.72 3.14
N ARG A 48 -6.71 -4.00 2.27
CA ARG A 48 -5.27 -4.18 1.99
C ARG A 48 -4.39 -4.28 3.24
N THR A 49 -4.67 -3.47 4.25
CA THR A 49 -3.88 -3.33 5.47
C THR A 49 -4.44 -4.11 6.67
N GLY A 50 -5.38 -5.04 6.46
CA GLY A 50 -6.02 -5.78 7.56
C GLY A 50 -7.18 -5.05 8.23
N LYS A 51 -7.60 -3.90 7.67
CA LYS A 51 -8.80 -3.11 8.00
C LYS A 51 -9.51 -2.66 6.72
N MET A 52 -10.76 -2.22 6.81
CA MET A 52 -11.48 -1.73 5.61
C MET A 52 -10.76 -0.52 5.02
N PHE A 53 -10.32 0.41 5.86
CA PHE A 53 -9.44 1.52 5.51
C PHE A 53 -8.22 1.55 6.43
N ALA A 54 -7.07 1.99 5.94
CA ALA A 54 -5.83 1.94 6.70
C ALA A 54 -5.86 2.82 7.95
N PHE A 55 -6.55 3.96 7.94
CA PHE A 55 -6.61 4.88 9.08
C PHE A 55 -7.21 4.23 10.34
N GLU A 56 -8.01 3.17 10.17
CA GLU A 56 -8.59 2.38 11.25
C GLU A 56 -7.54 1.61 12.06
N ASN A 57 -6.29 1.51 11.57
CA ASN A 57 -5.16 0.95 12.32
C ASN A 57 -4.49 1.94 13.27
N PHE A 58 -4.84 3.24 13.22
CA PHE A 58 -4.06 4.30 13.85
C PHE A 58 -4.86 5.24 14.77
N ASP A 59 -6.03 4.80 15.25
CA ASP A 59 -6.87 5.51 16.21
C ASP A 59 -7.21 6.96 15.81
N ILE A 60 -7.40 7.19 14.51
CA ILE A 60 -7.81 8.49 13.96
C ILE A 60 -9.11 8.37 13.17
N LYS A 61 -9.79 9.50 13.04
CA LYS A 61 -10.91 9.68 12.11
C LYS A 61 -10.62 10.89 11.21
N PRO A 62 -10.38 10.69 9.90
CA PRO A 62 -10.18 11.80 8.98
C PRO A 62 -11.52 12.52 8.69
N ASP A 63 -11.42 13.75 8.21
CA ASP A 63 -12.57 14.53 7.76
C ASP A 63 -12.99 14.16 6.34
N ILE A 64 -12.00 13.79 5.51
CA ILE A 64 -12.18 13.36 4.12
C ILE A 64 -11.32 12.11 3.87
N VAL A 65 -11.86 11.15 3.13
CA VAL A 65 -11.16 9.97 2.64
C VAL A 65 -11.22 9.94 1.12
N THR A 66 -10.09 9.88 0.43
CA THR A 66 -10.06 9.60 -1.01
C THR A 66 -9.88 8.10 -1.23
N PHE A 67 -10.59 7.54 -2.21
CA PHE A 67 -10.49 6.13 -2.54
C PHE A 67 -10.58 5.90 -4.05
N ALA A 68 -9.95 4.82 -4.52
CA ALA A 68 -10.11 4.29 -5.88
C ALA A 68 -9.64 2.82 -5.86
N LYS A 69 -8.92 2.36 -6.89
CA LYS A 69 -8.25 1.04 -7.00
C LYS A 69 -9.09 -0.13 -6.46
N GLY A 70 -8.91 -0.47 -5.18
CA GLY A 70 -9.60 -1.58 -4.51
C GLY A 70 -11.11 -1.48 -4.57
N VAL A 71 -11.71 -0.28 -4.68
CA VAL A 71 -13.18 -0.12 -4.70
C VAL A 71 -13.88 -0.94 -5.78
N THR A 72 -13.22 -1.14 -6.93
CA THR A 72 -13.73 -1.96 -8.05
C THR A 72 -12.84 -3.14 -8.34
N CYS A 73 -11.86 -3.44 -7.47
CA CYS A 73 -10.91 -4.52 -7.70
C CYS A 73 -10.16 -4.38 -9.06
N GLY A 74 -10.10 -3.17 -9.64
CA GLY A 74 -9.52 -2.89 -10.97
C GLY A 74 -10.39 -3.19 -12.19
N TYR A 75 -11.66 -3.63 -12.02
CA TYR A 75 -12.53 -4.05 -13.13
C TYR A 75 -13.02 -2.88 -14.00
N VAL A 76 -13.36 -1.75 -13.36
CA VAL A 76 -13.86 -0.54 -14.03
C VAL A 76 -13.32 0.68 -13.27
N GLN A 77 -13.06 1.78 -13.97
CA GLN A 77 -12.55 3.00 -13.34
C GLN A 77 -13.60 3.61 -12.41
N LEU A 78 -13.29 3.62 -11.12
CA LEU A 78 -14.06 4.30 -10.10
C LEU A 78 -13.10 4.89 -9.08
N GLY A 79 -13.30 6.16 -8.76
CA GLY A 79 -12.69 6.84 -7.63
C GLY A 79 -13.74 7.70 -6.95
N GLY A 80 -13.50 8.05 -5.70
CA GLY A 80 -14.43 8.86 -4.95
C GLY A 80 -13.79 9.51 -3.74
N VAL A 81 -14.58 10.39 -3.15
CA VAL A 81 -14.23 11.15 -1.95
C VAL A 81 -15.39 10.95 -0.97
N ALA A 82 -15.12 10.33 0.16
CA ALA A 82 -16.05 10.27 1.28
C ALA A 82 -15.76 11.44 2.22
N VAL A 83 -16.79 12.17 2.63
CA VAL A 83 -16.66 13.35 3.48
C VAL A 83 -17.44 13.16 4.79
N SER A 84 -16.96 13.78 5.86
CA SER A 84 -17.69 13.79 7.14
C SER A 84 -19.05 14.48 7.01
N SER A 85 -20.00 14.12 7.88
CA SER A 85 -21.32 14.74 7.91
C SER A 85 -21.26 16.26 8.11
N LYS A 86 -20.26 16.76 8.84
CA LYS A 86 -20.04 18.20 9.03
C LYS A 86 -19.73 18.92 7.71
N ILE A 87 -18.91 18.31 6.86
CA ILE A 87 -18.57 18.86 5.54
C ILE A 87 -19.76 18.71 4.59
N ALA A 88 -20.42 17.54 4.60
CA ALA A 88 -21.60 17.31 3.77
C ALA A 88 -22.71 18.33 4.06
N ALA A 89 -23.00 18.59 5.33
CA ALA A 89 -24.07 19.50 5.76
C ALA A 89 -23.90 20.94 5.26
N TYR A 90 -22.66 21.39 5.04
CA TYR A 90 -22.42 22.71 4.43
C TYR A 90 -22.99 22.80 3.02
N PHE A 91 -23.00 21.70 2.26
CA PHE A 91 -23.47 21.65 0.89
C PHE A 91 -24.97 21.29 0.78
N ASP A 92 -25.69 21.16 1.89
CA ASP A 92 -27.15 20.95 1.88
C ASP A 92 -27.88 22.22 1.37
N ASP A 93 -27.34 23.41 1.67
CA ASP A 93 -27.88 24.72 1.28
C ASP A 93 -26.88 25.58 0.46
N HIS A 94 -25.66 25.09 0.22
CA HIS A 94 -24.67 25.75 -0.63
C HIS A 94 -24.38 24.94 -1.90
N LEU A 95 -24.46 25.59 -3.06
CA LEU A 95 -24.17 24.95 -4.34
C LEU A 95 -22.72 24.46 -4.41
N LEU A 96 -22.54 23.14 -4.50
CA LEU A 96 -21.28 22.53 -4.89
C LEU A 96 -21.13 22.59 -6.42
N SER A 97 -20.46 23.63 -6.92
CA SER A 97 -20.17 23.79 -8.35
C SER A 97 -19.01 22.89 -8.80
N CYS A 98 -19.18 21.57 -8.65
CA CYS A 98 -18.24 20.57 -9.13
C CYS A 98 -18.98 19.39 -9.78
N GLY A 99 -18.36 18.81 -10.81
CA GLY A 99 -18.93 17.68 -11.53
C GLY A 99 -18.04 17.22 -12.66
N LEU A 100 -18.01 15.91 -12.90
CA LEU A 100 -17.33 15.27 -14.03
C LEU A 100 -18.39 14.57 -14.89
N THR A 101 -18.19 14.49 -16.20
CA THR A 101 -19.11 13.83 -17.14
C THR A 101 -19.46 12.39 -16.73
N TYR A 102 -18.50 11.68 -16.12
CA TYR A 102 -18.68 10.30 -15.65
C TYR A 102 -18.81 10.18 -14.13
N SER A 103 -19.10 11.28 -13.42
CA SER A 103 -19.41 11.22 -11.99
C SER A 103 -20.66 10.35 -11.76
N GLY A 104 -20.57 9.36 -10.88
CA GLY A 104 -21.67 8.43 -10.62
C GLY A 104 -22.00 7.48 -11.78
N HIS A 105 -21.01 7.14 -12.64
CA HIS A 105 -21.23 6.26 -13.79
C HIS A 105 -21.84 4.90 -13.35
N PRO A 106 -23.06 4.53 -13.81
CA PRO A 106 -23.80 3.38 -13.27
C PRO A 106 -23.03 2.05 -13.34
N LEU A 107 -22.31 1.78 -14.45
CA LEU A 107 -21.48 0.58 -14.58
C LEU A 107 -20.37 0.52 -13.53
N ALA A 108 -19.70 1.65 -13.27
CA ALA A 108 -18.62 1.73 -12.31
C ALA A 108 -19.17 1.55 -10.88
N CYS A 109 -20.29 2.19 -10.57
CA CYS A 109 -20.98 2.02 -9.29
C CYS A 109 -21.46 0.58 -9.06
N ALA A 110 -22.02 -0.08 -10.08
CA ALA A 110 -22.44 -1.48 -9.98
C ALA A 110 -21.25 -2.41 -9.69
N ALA A 111 -20.12 -2.22 -10.38
CA ALA A 111 -18.88 -2.95 -10.11
C ALA A 111 -18.36 -2.67 -8.68
N GLY A 112 -18.46 -1.42 -8.22
CA GLY A 112 -18.06 -1.03 -6.86
C GLY A 112 -18.90 -1.74 -5.79
N VAL A 113 -20.22 -1.71 -5.91
CA VAL A 113 -21.13 -2.41 -4.99
C VAL A 113 -20.82 -3.91 -4.96
N ALA A 114 -20.61 -4.53 -6.14
CA ALA A 114 -20.28 -5.95 -6.22
C ALA A 114 -18.95 -6.29 -5.52
N CYS A 115 -17.87 -5.54 -5.77
CA CYS A 115 -16.56 -5.77 -5.15
C CYS A 115 -16.63 -5.56 -3.63
N VAL A 116 -17.32 -4.51 -3.13
CA VAL A 116 -17.47 -4.26 -1.69
C VAL A 116 -18.30 -5.33 -0.97
N ASN A 117 -19.39 -5.82 -1.60
CA ASN A 117 -20.16 -6.93 -1.05
C ASN A 117 -19.32 -8.21 -1.02
N TYR A 118 -18.57 -8.48 -2.09
CA TYR A 118 -17.70 -9.64 -2.16
C TYR A 118 -16.61 -9.65 -1.08
N TYR A 119 -16.06 -8.49 -0.70
CA TYR A 119 -15.12 -8.42 0.44
C TYR A 119 -15.69 -9.00 1.74
N LYS A 120 -16.98 -8.80 1.98
CA LYS A 120 -17.70 -9.36 3.13
C LYS A 120 -18.06 -10.82 2.92
N GLU A 121 -18.69 -11.14 1.79
CA GLU A 121 -19.18 -12.49 1.49
C GLU A 121 -18.06 -13.54 1.45
N ALA A 122 -16.90 -13.18 0.90
CA ALA A 122 -15.75 -14.06 0.79
C ALA A 122 -14.77 -13.95 1.98
N ASN A 123 -15.12 -13.24 3.05
CA ASN A 123 -14.27 -13.02 4.23
C ASN A 123 -12.85 -12.54 3.88
N ILE A 124 -12.75 -11.61 2.93
CA ILE A 124 -11.44 -11.16 2.40
C ILE A 124 -10.59 -10.53 3.49
N LEU A 125 -11.20 -9.76 4.40
CA LEU A 125 -10.49 -9.16 5.52
C LEU A 125 -9.81 -10.19 6.41
N ASP A 126 -10.49 -11.31 6.70
CA ASP A 126 -9.93 -12.40 7.51
C ASP A 126 -8.77 -13.08 6.79
N ASN A 127 -8.90 -13.29 5.47
CA ASN A 127 -7.81 -13.82 4.66
C ASN A 127 -6.59 -12.87 4.67
N VAL A 128 -6.78 -11.56 4.51
CA VAL A 128 -5.69 -10.58 4.56
C VAL A 128 -4.99 -10.60 5.91
N ASN A 129 -5.73 -10.69 7.01
CA ASN A 129 -5.14 -10.75 8.35
C ASN A 129 -4.37 -12.06 8.56
N LYS A 130 -4.93 -13.20 8.13
CA LYS A 130 -4.28 -14.51 8.25
C LYS A 130 -3.02 -14.61 7.37
N VAL A 131 -3.16 -14.37 6.07
CA VAL A 131 -2.08 -14.56 5.09
C VAL A 131 -1.08 -13.40 5.15
N GLY A 132 -1.50 -12.20 5.55
CA GLY A 132 -0.61 -11.08 5.81
C GLY A 132 0.38 -11.35 6.96
N LYS A 133 -0.04 -12.10 7.99
CA LYS A 133 0.87 -12.57 9.03
C LYS A 133 1.96 -13.47 8.45
N VAL A 134 1.58 -14.42 7.60
CA VAL A 134 2.52 -15.32 6.92
C VAL A 134 3.47 -14.55 6.01
N LEU A 135 2.98 -13.55 5.28
CA LEU A 135 3.82 -12.67 4.48
C LEU A 135 4.86 -11.96 5.35
N GLY A 136 4.46 -11.43 6.51
CA GLY A 136 5.38 -10.82 7.47
C GLY A 136 6.46 -11.78 7.96
N GLU A 137 6.08 -13.00 8.33
CA GLU A 137 7.02 -14.05 8.76
C GLU A 137 8.06 -14.35 7.66
N ILE A 138 7.62 -14.58 6.42
CA ILE A 138 8.52 -14.84 5.28
C ILE A 138 9.44 -13.65 5.03
N LEU A 139 8.93 -12.42 5.09
CA LEU A 139 9.74 -11.22 4.85
C LEU A 139 10.83 -11.04 5.90
N GLU A 140 10.55 -11.31 7.17
CA GLU A 140 11.56 -11.27 8.22
C GLU A 140 12.60 -12.39 8.06
N GLU A 141 12.18 -13.61 7.69
CA GLU A 141 13.11 -14.71 7.38
C GLU A 141 14.06 -14.34 6.21
N LEU A 142 13.53 -13.73 5.14
CA LEU A 142 14.34 -13.23 4.03
C LEU A 142 15.29 -12.12 4.48
N LYS A 143 14.81 -11.20 5.33
CA LYS A 143 15.65 -10.14 5.90
C LYS A 143 16.74 -10.70 6.79
N GLU A 144 16.55 -11.81 7.49
CA GLU A 144 17.64 -12.45 8.22
C GLU A 144 18.66 -13.09 7.27
N LYS A 145 18.17 -13.78 6.23
CA LYS A 145 18.96 -14.57 5.28
C LYS A 145 19.84 -13.74 4.32
N HIS A 146 19.31 -12.67 3.72
CA HIS A 146 19.93 -12.01 2.56
C HIS A 146 20.60 -10.67 2.88
N PRO A 147 21.95 -10.57 2.96
CA PRO A 147 22.64 -9.31 3.29
C PRO A 147 22.20 -8.10 2.47
N CYS A 148 21.73 -8.28 1.23
CA CYS A 148 21.20 -7.20 0.41
C CYS A 148 19.90 -6.57 0.92
N ILE A 149 19.17 -7.20 1.83
CA ILE A 149 17.97 -6.62 2.44
C ILE A 149 18.37 -5.74 3.62
N GLY A 150 18.08 -4.43 3.51
CA GLY A 150 18.28 -3.48 4.60
C GLY A 150 17.10 -3.46 5.56
N ASP A 151 15.89 -3.47 5.01
CA ASP A 151 14.66 -3.49 5.81
C ASP A 151 13.49 -4.12 5.03
N VAL A 152 12.50 -4.59 5.76
CA VAL A 152 11.20 -4.98 5.22
C VAL A 152 10.11 -4.22 5.95
N ARG A 153 9.10 -3.76 5.22
CA ARG A 153 7.93 -3.07 5.78
C ARG A 153 6.68 -3.78 5.32
N TYR A 154 5.81 -4.15 6.25
CA TYR A 154 4.60 -4.91 5.93
C TYR A 154 3.46 -4.64 6.92
N ILE A 155 2.23 -4.68 6.39
CA ILE A 155 0.99 -4.69 7.15
C ILE A 155 -0.13 -5.27 6.29
N GLY A 156 -0.86 -6.27 6.79
CA GLY A 156 -1.79 -7.05 5.97
C GLY A 156 -1.06 -7.65 4.75
N LEU A 157 -1.62 -7.47 3.55
CA LEU A 157 -0.96 -7.85 2.30
C LEU A 157 -0.33 -6.65 1.60
N PHE A 158 0.16 -5.66 2.34
CA PHE A 158 0.87 -4.50 1.80
C PHE A 158 2.31 -4.54 2.28
N SER A 159 3.28 -4.69 1.38
CA SER A 159 4.68 -4.77 1.79
C SER A 159 5.69 -4.28 0.75
N SER A 160 6.89 -4.01 1.25
CA SER A 160 8.06 -3.60 0.51
C SER A 160 9.32 -4.23 1.11
N ILE A 161 10.25 -4.62 0.24
CA ILE A 161 11.60 -5.08 0.57
C ILE A 161 12.56 -3.99 0.10
N GLU A 162 13.34 -3.41 1.01
CA GLU A 162 14.32 -2.38 0.70
C GLU A 162 15.72 -2.96 0.59
N LEU A 163 16.37 -2.72 -0.54
CA LEU A 163 17.69 -3.28 -0.85
C LEU A 163 18.81 -2.27 -0.58
N VAL A 164 19.84 -2.71 0.11
CA VAL A 164 21.02 -1.92 0.48
C VAL A 164 22.29 -2.65 0.09
N LYS A 165 23.39 -1.92 -0.05
CA LYS A 165 24.72 -2.50 -0.19
C LYS A 165 25.30 -2.96 1.14
N ASP A 166 24.97 -2.24 2.21
CA ASP A 166 25.43 -2.54 3.56
C ASP A 166 24.34 -2.17 4.59
N ARG A 167 24.01 -3.12 5.47
CA ARG A 167 22.94 -2.96 6.47
C ARG A 167 23.28 -1.97 7.59
N LYS A 168 24.56 -1.76 7.89
CA LYS A 168 25.01 -0.83 8.94
C LYS A 168 24.97 0.60 8.44
N THR A 169 25.49 0.87 7.24
CA THR A 169 25.49 2.20 6.64
C THR A 169 24.14 2.58 6.06
N LYS A 170 23.31 1.58 5.72
CA LYS A 170 22.06 1.73 4.96
C LYS A 170 22.27 2.39 3.59
N GLU A 171 23.46 2.23 3.01
CA GLU A 171 23.71 2.71 1.64
C GLU A 171 22.77 1.97 0.68
N PRO A 172 21.89 2.66 -0.06
CA PRO A 172 20.91 2.00 -0.90
C PRO A 172 21.61 1.27 -2.07
N LEU A 173 21.04 0.14 -2.51
CA LEU A 173 21.60 -0.66 -3.59
C LEU A 173 21.75 0.18 -4.89
N VAL A 174 20.76 1.03 -5.16
CA VAL A 174 20.79 2.05 -6.21
C VAL A 174 20.53 3.43 -5.61
N PRO A 175 21.20 4.50 -6.08
CA PRO A 175 20.94 5.86 -5.61
C PRO A 175 19.50 6.33 -5.91
N TYR A 176 18.94 7.16 -5.03
CA TYR A 176 17.62 7.74 -5.24
C TYR A 176 17.51 8.52 -6.56
N GLY A 177 16.49 8.22 -7.34
CA GLY A 177 16.17 8.81 -8.63
C GLY A 177 17.15 8.43 -9.75
N LYS A 178 18.07 7.49 -9.53
CA LYS A 178 19.13 7.12 -10.49
C LYS A 178 19.51 5.64 -10.41
N ASP A 179 19.28 4.91 -11.49
CA ASP A 179 19.77 3.53 -11.68
C ASP A 179 20.63 3.43 -12.96
N PRO A 180 21.88 3.95 -12.95
CA PRO A 180 22.70 4.04 -14.16
C PRO A 180 23.09 2.66 -14.74
N GLU A 181 23.12 1.63 -13.91
CA GLU A 181 23.52 0.27 -14.29
C GLU A 181 22.34 -0.65 -14.62
N GLY A 182 21.11 -0.13 -14.48
CA GLY A 182 19.86 -0.87 -14.66
C GLY A 182 19.72 -2.02 -13.67
N THR A 183 20.28 -1.89 -12.47
CA THR A 183 20.36 -2.94 -11.45
C THR A 183 18.97 -3.39 -11.01
N MET A 184 18.08 -2.44 -10.70
CA MET A 184 16.71 -2.79 -10.31
C MET A 184 15.92 -3.36 -11.49
N GLY A 185 16.18 -2.86 -12.70
CA GLY A 185 15.64 -3.43 -13.94
C GLY A 185 16.05 -4.89 -14.15
N LYS A 186 17.31 -5.25 -13.84
CA LYS A 186 17.80 -6.64 -13.88
C LYS A 186 17.12 -7.51 -12.83
N ILE A 187 17.00 -7.03 -11.59
CA ILE A 187 16.33 -7.76 -10.50
C ILE A 187 14.86 -8.07 -10.86
N ILE A 188 14.11 -7.06 -11.30
CA ILE A 188 12.74 -7.23 -11.77
C ILE A 188 12.68 -8.15 -12.99
N GLY A 189 13.67 -8.06 -13.89
CA GLY A 189 13.82 -8.97 -15.03
C GLY A 189 13.96 -10.43 -14.62
N MET A 190 14.76 -10.73 -13.59
CA MET A 190 14.93 -12.09 -13.05
C MET A 190 13.65 -12.61 -12.39
N LEU A 191 12.98 -11.79 -11.58
CA LEU A 191 11.67 -12.13 -11.01
C LEU A 191 10.64 -12.42 -12.10
N LYS A 192 10.57 -11.56 -13.11
CA LYS A 192 9.67 -11.75 -14.27
C LYS A 192 9.98 -13.03 -15.04
N ALA A 193 11.25 -13.39 -15.23
CA ALA A 193 11.65 -14.64 -15.88
C ALA A 193 11.16 -15.88 -15.09
N LYS A 194 11.08 -15.77 -13.76
CA LYS A 194 10.46 -16.77 -12.87
C LYS A 194 8.93 -16.65 -12.78
N LYS A 195 8.32 -15.76 -13.58
CA LYS A 195 6.88 -15.44 -13.61
C LYS A 195 6.35 -14.76 -12.34
N PHE A 196 7.24 -14.19 -11.51
CA PHE A 196 6.85 -13.33 -10.39
C PHE A 196 6.66 -11.90 -10.91
N MET A 197 5.40 -11.51 -11.13
CA MET A 197 5.07 -10.17 -11.64
C MET A 197 4.96 -9.19 -10.50
N THR A 198 5.89 -8.23 -10.45
CA THR A 198 5.90 -7.19 -9.43
C THR A 198 6.36 -5.83 -9.95
N TYR A 199 6.30 -4.84 -9.07
CA TYR A 199 6.72 -3.47 -9.25
C TYR A 199 7.94 -3.18 -8.36
N SER A 200 8.86 -2.35 -8.86
CA SER A 200 9.93 -1.73 -8.07
C SER A 200 9.83 -0.22 -8.12
N HIS A 201 10.27 0.43 -7.05
CA HIS A 201 10.49 1.88 -7.03
C HIS A 201 11.78 2.13 -6.26
N GLU A 202 12.69 2.91 -6.85
CA GLU A 202 14.04 3.08 -6.30
C GLU A 202 14.68 1.71 -6.00
N ASN A 203 15.34 1.56 -4.86
CA ASN A 203 15.97 0.33 -4.37
C ASN A 203 14.98 -0.66 -3.72
N MET A 204 13.67 -0.56 -4.00
CA MET A 204 12.64 -1.38 -3.34
C MET A 204 11.90 -2.30 -4.30
N ILE A 205 11.57 -3.50 -3.82
CA ILE A 205 10.67 -4.46 -4.46
C ILE A 205 9.38 -4.52 -3.64
N PHE A 206 8.22 -4.44 -4.30
CA PHE A 206 6.94 -4.52 -3.62
C PHE A 206 6.40 -5.95 -3.65
N VAL A 207 5.68 -6.38 -2.61
CA VAL A 207 4.98 -7.69 -2.60
C VAL A 207 3.53 -7.46 -2.18
N ASN A 208 2.71 -7.07 -3.15
CA ASN A 208 1.32 -6.64 -2.93
C ASN A 208 0.33 -7.54 -3.68
N PRO A 209 0.20 -8.83 -3.31
CA PRO A 209 -0.60 -9.80 -4.05
C PRO A 209 -2.10 -9.45 -4.03
N ALA A 210 -2.88 -10.14 -4.86
CA ALA A 210 -4.34 -10.09 -4.77
C ALA A 210 -4.79 -10.55 -3.38
N LEU A 211 -5.87 -9.93 -2.84
CA LEU A 211 -6.30 -10.19 -1.46
C LEU A 211 -6.88 -11.59 -1.22
N ILE A 212 -7.14 -12.34 -2.30
CA ILE A 212 -7.58 -13.73 -2.30
C ILE A 212 -6.43 -14.74 -2.29
N ILE A 213 -5.16 -14.28 -2.30
CA ILE A 213 -4.01 -15.19 -2.30
C ILE A 213 -4.08 -16.12 -1.09
N THR A 214 -3.82 -17.40 -1.33
CA THR A 214 -3.76 -18.41 -0.27
C THR A 214 -2.37 -18.45 0.35
N GLU A 215 -2.26 -18.99 1.57
CA GLU A 215 -0.97 -19.21 2.20
C GLU A 215 -0.05 -20.10 1.35
N GLU A 216 -0.59 -21.15 0.74
CA GLU A 216 0.16 -22.07 -0.13
C GLU A 216 0.76 -21.34 -1.33
N GLN A 217 -0.07 -20.59 -2.08
CA GLN A 217 0.38 -19.78 -3.21
C GLN A 217 1.41 -18.74 -2.78
N LEU A 218 1.22 -18.11 -1.62
CA LEU A 218 2.17 -17.13 -1.12
C LEU A 218 3.53 -17.77 -0.85
N ARG A 219 3.57 -18.91 -0.16
CA ARG A 219 4.82 -19.64 0.12
C ARG A 219 5.49 -20.11 -1.16
N GLU A 220 4.72 -20.65 -2.11
CA GLU A 220 5.24 -21.08 -3.42
C GLU A 220 5.89 -19.91 -4.18
N GLU A 221 5.21 -18.75 -4.25
CA GLU A 221 5.69 -17.60 -5.00
C GLU A 221 6.92 -16.94 -4.35
N MET A 222 6.98 -16.89 -3.02
CA MET A 222 8.09 -16.24 -2.31
C MET A 222 9.43 -17.00 -2.42
N VAL A 223 9.43 -18.29 -2.76
CA VAL A 223 10.66 -19.03 -3.12
C VAL A 223 11.38 -18.35 -4.29
N LYS A 224 10.64 -17.79 -5.25
CA LYS A 224 11.23 -17.11 -6.41
C LYS A 224 11.94 -15.81 -6.01
N VAL A 225 11.43 -15.14 -4.98
CA VAL A 225 12.03 -13.93 -4.42
C VAL A 225 13.33 -14.28 -3.70
N ASP A 226 13.32 -15.32 -2.86
CA ASP A 226 14.51 -15.86 -2.19
C ASP A 226 15.65 -16.20 -3.18
N GLU A 227 15.33 -16.97 -4.23
CA GLU A 227 16.31 -17.35 -5.25
C GLU A 227 16.93 -16.14 -5.96
N VAL A 228 16.13 -15.10 -6.24
CA VAL A 228 16.63 -13.87 -6.87
C VAL A 228 17.48 -13.07 -5.89
N LEU A 229 17.09 -12.96 -4.62
CA LEU A 229 17.87 -12.25 -3.62
C LEU A 229 19.21 -12.95 -3.33
N THR A 230 19.26 -14.28 -3.41
CA THR A 230 20.52 -15.04 -3.36
C THR A 230 21.50 -14.62 -4.46
N GLU A 231 21.00 -14.38 -5.69
CA GLU A 231 21.82 -13.86 -6.78
C GLU A 231 22.27 -12.42 -6.48
N VAL A 232 21.39 -11.57 -5.96
CA VAL A 232 21.72 -10.17 -5.60
C VAL A 232 22.79 -10.10 -4.51
N ASP A 233 22.74 -11.00 -3.51
CA ASP A 233 23.76 -11.08 -2.46
C ASP A 233 25.16 -11.30 -3.04
N SER A 234 25.28 -12.07 -4.12
CA SER A 234 26.57 -12.33 -4.79
C SER A 234 27.20 -11.05 -5.36
N TRP A 235 26.39 -10.03 -5.69
CA TRP A 235 26.86 -8.75 -6.22
C TRP A 235 27.47 -7.85 -5.15
N LEU A 236 27.17 -8.09 -3.88
CA LEU A 236 27.71 -7.33 -2.74
C LEU A 236 29.11 -7.81 -2.33
N THR A 237 29.56 -8.93 -2.88
CA THR A 237 30.79 -9.63 -2.45
C THR A 237 32.03 -9.20 -3.26
N ILE A 238 32.03 -7.99 -3.81
CA ILE A 238 33.14 -7.44 -4.62
C ILE A 238 33.84 -6.30 -3.87
#